data_AF-A0A392THG0-F1
#
_entry.id   AF-A0A392THG0-F1
#
_cell.length_a   1.000
_cell.length_b   1.000
_cell.length_c   1.000
_cell.angle_alpha   90.00
_cell.angle_beta   90.00
_cell.angle_gamma   90.00
#
_symmetry.space_group_name_H-M   'P 1'
#
loop_
_entity.id
_entity.type
_entity.pdbx_description
1 polymer ?
#
loop_
_entity_poly.entity_id
_entity_poly.type
_entity_poly.pdbx_seq_one_letter_code
_entity_poly.pdbx_strand_id
1 'polypeptide(L)'
;DVDDGTVRHVLLNKDLTCPDGVVLRSDGVVLVVSPEVNKLWLLKSNNGWGEGVVYDEINLGDEGYPTSVVARERDKMYVLFGYLTE
;
A
#
# COMPACT_ATOMS: atom_id res chain seq x y z
N ASP A 1 -9.30 16.74 -7.31
CA ASP A 1 -9.46 16.47 -8.74
C ASP A 1 -8.04 16.31 -9.29
N VAL A 2 -7.78 15.62 -10.40
CA VAL A 2 -6.40 15.60 -10.96
C VAL A 2 -6.03 17.00 -11.51
N ASP A 3 -7.05 17.83 -11.74
CA ASP A 3 -6.93 19.15 -12.33
C ASP A 3 -6.59 20.28 -11.34
N ASP A 4 -6.75 20.09 -10.02
CA ASP A 4 -6.60 21.18 -9.03
C ASP A 4 -5.45 20.97 -8.02
N GLY A 5 -4.78 19.82 -8.03
CA GLY A 5 -3.74 19.49 -7.06
C GLY A 5 -4.27 19.41 -5.62
N THR A 6 -5.59 19.30 -5.44
CA THR A 6 -6.20 19.27 -4.12
C THR A 6 -5.96 17.91 -3.48
N VAL A 7 -5.23 17.92 -2.37
CA VAL A 7 -5.02 16.74 -1.53
C VAL A 7 -6.34 16.38 -0.85
N ARG A 8 -6.78 15.12 -1.00
CA ARG A 8 -7.93 14.57 -0.25
C ARG A 8 -7.42 13.70 0.88
N HIS A 9 -7.81 14.03 2.10
CA HIS A 9 -7.60 13.14 3.24
C HIS A 9 -8.58 11.96 3.14
N VAL A 10 -8.04 10.73 3.20
CA VAL A 10 -8.84 9.50 3.17
C VAL A 10 -8.81 8.88 4.56
N LEU A 11 -9.97 8.73 5.19
CA LEU A 11 -10.07 8.01 6.47
C LEU A 11 -10.05 6.49 6.23
N LEU A 12 -9.16 5.79 6.93
CA LEU A 12 -9.11 4.33 6.95
C LEU A 12 -9.71 3.78 8.25
N ASN A 13 -10.17 2.54 8.21
CA ASN A 13 -10.64 1.81 9.40
C ASN A 13 -9.51 1.34 10.34
N LYS A 14 -8.25 1.58 9.97
CA LYS A 14 -7.06 1.16 10.71
C LYS A 14 -5.90 2.09 10.36
N ASP A 15 -5.07 2.41 11.35
CA ASP A 15 -3.83 3.14 11.14
C ASP A 15 -2.78 2.22 10.51
N LEU A 16 -2.07 2.73 9.50
CA LEU A 16 -0.93 2.03 8.89
C LEU A 16 0.34 2.48 9.62
N THR A 17 1.13 1.53 10.13
CA THR A 17 2.41 1.84 10.80
C THR A 17 3.47 2.16 9.75
N CYS A 18 4.02 3.38 9.74
CA CYS A 18 5.04 3.83 8.80
C CYS A 18 4.79 3.41 7.34
N PRO A 19 3.66 3.81 6.72
CA PRO A 19 3.40 3.51 5.32
C PRO A 19 4.40 4.26 4.43
N ASP A 20 4.93 3.57 3.42
CA ASP A 20 5.96 4.12 2.52
C ASP A 20 5.58 3.92 1.04
N GLY A 21 5.99 2.80 0.44
CA GLY A 21 5.66 2.49 -0.96
C GLY A 21 4.17 2.26 -1.20
N VAL A 22 3.62 2.92 -2.24
CA VAL A 22 2.19 2.79 -2.63
C VAL A 22 2.03 2.55 -4.13
N VAL A 23 1.09 1.69 -4.52
CA VAL A 23 0.71 1.51 -5.93
C VAL A 23 -0.79 1.22 -6.08
N LEU A 24 -1.40 1.82 -7.10
CA LEU A 24 -2.75 1.48 -7.54
C LEU A 24 -2.70 0.30 -8.52
N ARG A 25 -3.31 -0.81 -8.13
CA ARG A 25 -3.49 -1.98 -9.00
C ARG A 25 -4.67 -1.75 -9.95
N SER A 26 -4.63 -2.39 -11.12
CA SER A 26 -5.61 -2.21 -12.20
C SER A 26 -7.07 -2.53 -11.84
N ASP A 27 -7.32 -3.24 -10.74
CA ASP A 27 -8.65 -3.55 -10.21
C ASP A 27 -9.15 -2.54 -9.17
N GLY A 28 -8.43 -1.42 -8.97
CA GLY A 28 -8.81 -0.36 -8.03
C GLY A 28 -8.32 -0.60 -6.60
N VAL A 29 -7.58 -1.69 -6.33
CA VAL A 29 -6.94 -1.92 -5.04
C VAL A 29 -5.69 -1.05 -4.91
N VAL A 30 -5.55 -0.36 -3.79
CA VAL A 30 -4.30 0.33 -3.44
C VAL A 30 -3.50 -0.57 -2.53
N LEU A 31 -2.25 -0.83 -2.89
CA LEU A 31 -1.29 -1.59 -2.11
C LEU A 31 -0.36 -0.62 -1.40
N VAL A 32 -0.16 -0.80 -0.10
CA VAL A 32 0.75 0.04 0.70
C VAL A 32 1.71 -0.84 1.48
N VAL A 33 3.01 -0.59 1.35
CA VAL A 33 4.04 -1.25 2.15
C VAL A 33 4.23 -0.48 3.45
N SER A 34 4.34 -1.22 4.55
CA SER A 34 4.76 -0.71 5.85
C SER A 34 6.03 -1.43 6.31
N PRO A 35 7.20 -0.80 6.20
CA PRO A 35 8.46 -1.47 6.47
C PRO A 35 8.65 -1.87 7.92
N GLU A 36 8.26 -1.01 8.88
CA GLU A 36 8.49 -1.28 10.31
C GLU A 36 7.74 -2.50 10.85
N VAL A 37 6.64 -2.88 10.20
CA VAL A 37 5.82 -4.03 10.61
C VAL A 37 5.85 -5.16 9.58
N ASN A 38 6.68 -5.05 8.54
CA ASN A 38 6.77 -6.00 7.43
C ASN A 38 5.40 -6.43 6.87
N LYS A 39 4.57 -5.45 6.52
CA LYS A 39 3.23 -5.69 5.96
C LYS A 39 3.04 -5.06 4.60
N LEU A 40 2.25 -5.74 3.78
CA LEU A 40 1.58 -5.17 2.62
C LEU A 40 0.09 -5.06 2.93
N TRP A 41 -0.43 -3.84 2.94
CA TRP A 41 -1.84 -3.53 3.15
C TRP A 41 -2.58 -3.47 1.82
N LEU A 42 -3.76 -4.07 1.77
CA LEU A 42 -4.63 -4.00 0.61
C LEU A 42 -5.84 -3.13 0.96
N LEU A 43 -5.94 -2.00 0.27
CA LEU A 43 -6.96 -0.98 0.50
C LEU A 43 -7.98 -0.97 -0.63
N LYS A 44 -9.25 -0.73 -0.30
CA LYS A 44 -10.33 -0.45 -1.26
C LYS A 44 -11.17 0.71 -0.78
N SER A 45 -11.89 1.32 -1.72
CA SER A 45 -12.94 2.29 -1.42
C SER A 45 -14.18 1.98 -2.27
N ASN A 46 -15.36 2.19 -1.68
CA ASN A 46 -16.65 2.08 -2.36
C ASN A 46 -17.31 3.45 -2.61
N ASN A 47 -16.65 4.55 -2.21
CA ASN A 47 -17.19 5.91 -2.27
C ASN A 47 -16.22 6.91 -2.92
N GLY A 48 -15.41 6.45 -3.89
CA GLY A 48 -14.47 7.31 -4.61
C GLY A 48 -13.37 7.88 -3.70
N TRP A 49 -12.90 7.08 -2.74
CA TRP A 49 -11.90 7.45 -1.74
C TRP A 49 -12.31 8.64 -0.86
N GLY A 50 -13.60 8.80 -0.59
CA GLY A 50 -14.04 9.60 0.57
C GLY A 50 -13.62 8.92 1.88
N GLU A 51 -13.72 7.58 1.90
CA GLU A 51 -13.22 6.69 2.93
C GLU A 51 -12.57 5.47 2.27
N GLY A 52 -11.68 4.80 2.98
CA GLY A 52 -11.07 3.56 2.56
C GLY A 52 -11.12 2.50 3.66
N VAL A 53 -10.93 1.25 3.27
CA VAL A 53 -10.86 0.12 4.19
C VAL A 53 -9.62 -0.71 3.90
N VAL A 54 -8.86 -1.04 4.93
CA VAL A 54 -7.91 -2.16 4.91
C VAL A 54 -8.75 -3.44 4.92
N TYR A 55 -8.89 -4.08 3.76
CA TYR A 55 -9.71 -5.29 3.65
C TYR A 55 -8.88 -6.57 3.77
N ASP A 56 -7.57 -6.48 3.58
CA ASP A 56 -6.63 -7.59 3.74
C ASP A 56 -5.23 -7.09 4.11
N GLU A 57 -4.44 -7.95 4.73
CA GLU A 57 -3.05 -7.70 5.12
C GLU A 57 -2.19 -8.94 4.85
N ILE A 58 -1.06 -8.72 4.17
CA ILE A 58 -0.08 -9.78 3.89
C ILE A 58 1.14 -9.53 4.77
N ASN A 59 1.49 -10.52 5.58
CA ASN A 59 2.77 -10.53 6.29
C ASN A 59 3.89 -10.86 5.29
N LEU A 60 4.88 -9.98 5.19
CA LEU A 60 6.00 -10.08 4.26
C LEU A 60 7.15 -10.94 4.80
N GLY A 61 7.05 -11.42 6.03
CA GLY A 61 8.08 -12.16 6.73
C GLY A 61 9.17 -11.26 7.31
N ASP A 62 10.25 -11.88 7.77
CA ASP A 62 11.34 -11.20 8.49
C ASP A 62 12.56 -10.90 7.58
N GLU A 63 12.40 -11.05 6.26
CA GLU A 63 13.49 -10.88 5.32
C GLU A 63 13.61 -9.42 4.86
N GLY A 64 14.66 -8.72 5.29
CA GLY A 64 15.01 -7.38 4.78
C GLY A 64 14.05 -6.26 5.18
N TYR A 65 14.18 -5.11 4.52
CA TYR A 65 13.34 -3.91 4.75
C TYR A 65 12.53 -3.60 3.48
N PRO A 66 11.21 -3.85 3.43
CA PRO A 66 10.45 -3.66 2.20
C PRO A 66 10.28 -2.16 1.93
N THR A 67 10.70 -1.70 0.76
CA THR A 67 10.79 -0.25 0.43
C THR A 67 9.84 0.18 -0.67
N SER A 68 9.45 -0.73 -1.56
CA SER A 68 8.61 -0.39 -2.70
C SER A 68 7.74 -1.58 -3.11
N VAL A 69 6.61 -1.28 -3.75
CA VAL A 69 5.70 -2.27 -4.31
C VAL A 69 5.31 -1.86 -5.73
N VAL A 70 5.30 -2.84 -6.63
CA VAL A 70 4.74 -2.69 -7.97
C VAL A 70 3.70 -3.77 -8.21
N ALA A 71 2.65 -3.42 -8.93
CA ALA A 71 1.61 -4.35 -9.33
C ALA A 71 1.61 -4.49 -10.86
N ARG A 72 1.47 -5.73 -11.34
CA ARG A 72 1.21 -6.02 -12.74
C ARG A 72 -0.18 -6.64 -12.87
N GLU A 73 -1.03 -5.98 -13.66
CA GLU A 73 -2.40 -6.42 -13.93
C GLU A 73 -3.17 -6.72 -12.63
N ARG A 74 -3.85 -7.86 -12.51
CA ARG A 74 -4.69 -8.19 -11.35
C ARG A 74 -4.04 -9.18 -10.38
N ASP A 75 -3.07 -9.96 -10.83
CA ASP A 75 -2.65 -11.20 -10.18
C ASP A 75 -1.23 -11.17 -9.62
N LYS A 76 -0.37 -10.24 -10.06
CA LYS A 76 1.04 -10.21 -9.63
C LYS A 76 1.41 -8.91 -8.92
N MET A 77 2.05 -9.08 -7.78
CA MET A 77 2.55 -8.02 -6.92
C MET A 77 3.99 -8.36 -6.57
N TYR A 78 4.88 -7.37 -6.66
CA TYR A 78 6.28 -7.53 -6.35
C TYR A 78 6.67 -6.48 -5.32
N VAL A 79 7.30 -6.92 -4.23
CA VAL A 79 7.84 -6.04 -3.19
C VAL A 79 9.35 -6.04 -3.31
N LEU A 80 9.95 -4.85 -3.33
CA LEU A 80 11.39 -4.68 -3.30
C LEU A 80 11.86 -4.57 -1.86
N PHE A 81 12.77 -5.46 -1.47
CA PHE A 81 13.41 -5.44 -0.16
C PHE A 81 14.80 -4.83 -0.27
N GLY A 82 15.04 -3.80 0.54
CA GLY A 82 16.38 -3.28 0.78
C GLY A 82 17.11 -4.18 1.77
N TYR A 83 18.36 -4.48 1.45
CA TYR A 83 19.30 -5.13 2.35
C TYR A 83 20.55 -4.26 2.45
N LEU A 84 20.82 -3.76 3.65
CA LEU A 84 22.09 -3.12 3.95
C LEU A 84 22.98 -4.17 4.60
N THR A 85 24.01 -4.60 3.88
CA THR A 85 25.12 -5.35 4.48
C THR A 85 26.18 -4.33 4.89
N GLU A 86 26.44 -4.19 6.18
CA GLU A 86 27.62 -3.47 6.69
C GLU A 86 28.93 -4.18 6.30
#